data_AF-A0A1Q3QP79-F1
#
_entry.id   AF-A0A1Q3QP79-F1
#
_cell.length_a   1.000
_cell.length_b   1.000
_cell.length_c   1.000
_cell.angle_alpha   90.00
_cell.angle_beta   90.00
_cell.angle_gamma   90.00
#
_symmetry.space_group_name_H-M   'P 1'
#
loop_
_entity.id
_entity.type
_entity.pdbx_description
1 polymer ?
#
loop_
_entity_poly.entity_id
_entity_poly.type
_entity_poly.pdbx_seq_one_letter_code
_entity_poly.pdbx_strand_id
1 'polypeptide(L)'
;MTRFQLLQLLISQARANGFEFRKWYTGSLGLPWQNSHHAVEMVSAEKRYYALLFSHEFASTFWKGGELMTFQVPTQTFTRRMADGTIGTVKRKAYTRRSTRDDAWRYHLRELAVSDEPLRYIRRFLRVEDELEDEAAPAVAVNQNKK
;
A
#
# COMPACT_ATOMS: atom_id res chain seq x y z
N MET A 1 -4.55 -9.69 9.21
CA MET A 1 -4.96 -8.28 9.50
C MET A 1 -6.36 -8.02 8.93
N THR A 2 -7.30 -7.54 9.76
CA THR A 2 -8.65 -7.16 9.31
C THR A 2 -8.65 -5.78 8.65
N ARG A 3 -9.72 -5.43 7.91
CA ARG A 3 -9.88 -4.09 7.32
C ARG A 3 -9.87 -2.99 8.38
N PHE A 4 -10.52 -3.21 9.52
CA PHE A 4 -10.50 -2.28 10.65
C PHE A 4 -9.06 -2.04 11.13
N GLN A 5 -8.31 -3.10 11.39
CA GLN A 5 -6.91 -3.03 11.82
C GLN A 5 -6.03 -2.31 10.78
N LEU A 6 -6.21 -2.63 9.49
CA LEU A 6 -5.49 -1.97 8.40
C LEU A 6 -5.78 -0.46 8.39
N LEU A 7 -7.05 -0.06 8.43
CA LEU A 7 -7.44 1.34 8.44
C LEU A 7 -6.92 2.07 9.67
N GLN A 8 -6.95 1.42 10.83
CA GLN A 8 -6.38 1.97 12.06
C GLN A 8 -4.88 2.26 11.92
N LEU A 9 -4.11 1.33 11.33
CA LEU A 9 -2.68 1.55 11.06
C LEU A 9 -2.45 2.68 10.05
N LEU A 10 -3.19 2.68 8.94
CA LEU A 10 -3.09 3.72 7.91
C LEU A 10 -3.39 5.12 8.47
N ILE A 11 -4.48 5.25 9.23
CA ILE A 11 -4.86 6.50 9.90
C ILE A 11 -3.82 6.89 10.94
N SER A 12 -3.27 5.96 11.71
CA SER A 12 -2.26 6.27 12.73
C SER A 12 -0.99 6.82 12.10
N GLN A 13 -0.51 6.22 11.01
CA GLN A 13 0.64 6.72 10.26
C GLN A 13 0.36 8.11 9.66
N ALA A 14 -0.80 8.32 9.03
CA ALA A 14 -1.15 9.63 8.49
C ALA A 14 -1.28 10.69 9.59
N ARG A 15 -1.81 10.34 10.78
CA ARG A 15 -1.91 11.24 11.93
C ARG A 15 -0.54 11.64 12.47
N ALA A 16 0.42 10.72 12.52
CA ALA A 16 1.81 11.05 12.86
C ALA A 16 2.42 12.08 11.88
N ASN A 17 1.90 12.11 10.64
CA ASN A 17 2.27 13.07 9.60
C ASN A 17 1.38 14.32 9.54
N GLY A 18 0.47 14.53 10.51
CA GLY A 18 -0.36 15.72 10.61
C GLY A 18 -1.78 15.60 10.04
N PHE A 19 -2.25 14.40 9.68
CA PHE A 19 -3.64 14.20 9.25
C PHE A 19 -4.64 14.44 10.39
N GLU A 20 -5.57 15.38 10.20
CA GLU A 20 -6.59 15.73 11.20
C GLU A 20 -7.83 14.81 11.09
N PHE A 21 -7.68 13.52 11.45
CA PHE A 21 -8.73 12.50 11.22
C PHE A 21 -10.12 12.90 11.72
N ARG A 22 -10.24 13.52 12.91
CA ARG A 22 -11.54 13.97 13.45
C ARG A 22 -12.20 15.00 12.55
N LYS A 23 -11.45 16.01 12.13
CA LYS A 23 -11.94 17.10 11.27
C LYS A 23 -12.31 16.57 9.90
N TRP A 24 -11.46 15.73 9.33
CA TRP A 24 -11.75 15.05 8.06
C TRP A 24 -13.02 14.20 8.17
N TYR A 25 -13.17 13.40 9.22
CA TYR A 25 -14.32 12.52 9.43
C TYR A 25 -15.64 13.31 9.53
N THR A 26 -15.68 14.35 10.38
CA THR A 26 -16.89 15.16 10.53
C THR A 26 -17.19 16.01 9.30
N GLY A 27 -16.17 16.56 8.65
CA GLY A 27 -16.34 17.44 7.50
C GLY A 27 -16.63 16.71 6.19
N SER A 28 -15.94 15.60 5.93
CA SER A 28 -16.05 14.86 4.66
C SER A 28 -17.14 13.81 4.67
N LEU A 29 -17.40 13.16 5.81
CA LEU A 29 -18.46 12.14 5.92
C LEU A 29 -19.75 12.68 6.54
N GLY A 30 -19.71 13.85 7.19
CA GLY A 30 -20.88 14.41 7.88
C GLY A 30 -21.38 13.58 9.05
N LEU A 31 -20.58 12.63 9.53
CA LEU A 31 -20.96 11.72 10.62
C LEU A 31 -20.61 12.31 11.99
N PRO A 32 -21.44 12.10 13.03
CA PRO A 32 -21.16 12.59 14.36
C PRO A 32 -19.91 11.91 14.94
N TRP A 33 -19.03 12.72 15.53
CA TRP A 33 -17.85 12.22 16.22
C TRP A 33 -18.22 11.71 17.62
N GLN A 34 -18.01 10.43 17.86
CA GLN A 34 -18.13 9.84 19.20
C GLN A 34 -16.75 9.66 19.83
N ASN A 35 -15.95 8.75 19.25
CA ASN A 35 -14.57 8.50 19.63
C ASN A 35 -13.79 7.96 18.41
N SER A 36 -12.47 7.83 18.54
CA SER A 36 -11.62 7.40 17.43
C SER A 36 -11.89 5.96 16.99
N HIS A 37 -12.20 5.05 17.92
CA HIS A 37 -12.46 3.65 17.61
C HIS A 37 -13.71 3.53 16.74
N HIS A 38 -14.82 4.10 17.22
CA HIS A 38 -16.08 4.15 16.51
C HIS A 38 -15.95 4.80 15.13
N ALA A 39 -15.18 5.88 15.01
CA ALA A 39 -14.94 6.52 13.71
C ALA A 39 -14.22 5.57 12.73
N VAL A 40 -13.22 4.80 13.19
CA VAL A 40 -12.56 3.78 12.36
C VAL A 40 -13.53 2.63 12.02
N GLU A 41 -14.37 2.20 12.96
CA GLU A 41 -15.42 1.21 12.69
C GLU A 41 -16.34 1.69 11.57
N MET A 42 -16.83 2.93 11.65
CA MET A 42 -17.70 3.52 10.64
C MET A 42 -17.03 3.68 9.28
N VAL A 43 -15.76 4.08 9.23
CA VAL A 43 -14.99 4.14 7.97
C VAL A 43 -14.76 2.74 7.41
N SER A 44 -14.53 1.76 8.29
CA SER A 44 -14.37 0.36 7.91
C SER A 44 -15.67 -0.27 7.45
N ALA A 45 -16.82 0.21 7.91
CA ALA A 45 -18.12 -0.31 7.52
C ALA A 45 -18.41 -0.02 6.03
N GLU A 46 -19.02 -1.00 5.36
CA GLU A 46 -19.43 -0.91 3.95
C GLU A 46 -18.25 -0.53 3.02
N LYS A 47 -18.40 0.51 2.19
CA LYS A 47 -17.43 1.02 1.22
C LYS A 47 -16.92 2.43 1.57
N ARG A 48 -17.16 2.93 2.79
CA ARG A 48 -16.80 4.30 3.19
C ARG A 48 -15.30 4.56 3.18
N TYR A 49 -14.48 3.53 3.38
CA TYR A 49 -13.02 3.64 3.32
C TYR A 49 -12.51 4.20 1.99
N TYR A 50 -13.23 4.06 0.87
CA TYR A 50 -12.82 4.69 -0.39
C TYR A 50 -12.78 6.22 -0.28
N ALA A 51 -13.70 6.84 0.48
CA ALA A 51 -13.68 8.28 0.71
C ALA A 51 -12.40 8.72 1.44
N LEU A 52 -11.90 7.89 2.35
CA LEU A 52 -10.62 8.13 3.03
C LEU A 52 -9.44 7.92 2.06
N LEU A 53 -9.39 6.77 1.40
CA LEU A 53 -8.29 6.37 0.54
C LEU A 53 -8.03 7.36 -0.61
N PHE A 54 -9.10 7.96 -1.15
CA PHE A 54 -9.01 8.91 -2.25
C PHE A 54 -9.05 10.38 -1.81
N SER A 55 -9.05 10.65 -0.49
CA SER A 55 -8.90 12.00 0.03
C SER A 55 -7.49 12.51 -0.26
N HIS A 56 -7.39 13.68 -0.90
CA HIS A 56 -6.10 14.33 -1.16
C HIS A 56 -5.40 14.69 0.16
N GLU A 57 -6.16 15.17 1.15
CA GLU A 57 -5.65 15.51 2.48
C GLU A 57 -5.00 14.29 3.15
N PHE A 58 -5.68 13.14 3.08
CA PHE A 58 -5.15 11.88 3.59
C PHE A 58 -3.94 11.41 2.77
N ALA A 59 -4.02 11.42 1.43
CA ALA A 59 -2.94 10.95 0.57
C ALA A 59 -1.65 11.76 0.77
N SER A 60 -1.74 13.09 0.83
CA SER A 60 -0.58 13.97 0.99
C SER A 60 0.10 13.86 2.35
N THR A 61 -0.64 13.46 3.39
CA THR A 61 -0.11 13.25 4.74
C THR A 61 0.39 11.83 4.93
N PHE A 62 -0.33 10.82 4.41
CA PHE A 62 0.11 9.42 4.48
C PHE A 62 1.42 9.20 3.70
N TRP A 63 1.48 9.68 2.45
CA TRP A 63 2.70 9.69 1.62
C TRP A 63 3.41 11.04 1.70
N LYS A 64 3.77 11.45 2.92
CA LYS A 64 4.35 12.77 3.20
C LYS A 64 5.58 13.04 2.33
N GLY A 65 5.49 14.10 1.51
CA GLY A 65 6.58 14.59 0.68
C GLY A 65 7.79 15.02 1.52
N GLY A 66 8.99 14.87 0.99
CA GLY A 66 10.24 15.18 1.69
C GLY A 66 10.65 14.18 2.77
N GLU A 67 9.72 13.34 3.26
CA GLU A 67 10.01 12.29 4.23
C GLU A 67 10.35 10.97 3.53
N LEU A 68 11.20 10.15 4.16
CA LEU A 68 11.65 8.89 3.60
C LEU A 68 10.53 7.84 3.62
N MET A 69 9.73 7.80 2.55
CA MET A 69 8.73 6.77 2.35
C MET A 69 9.40 5.45 1.97
N THR A 70 8.97 4.36 2.60
CA THR A 70 9.45 3.00 2.31
C THR A 70 8.27 2.11 1.96
N PHE A 71 8.38 1.34 0.88
CA PHE A 71 7.32 0.42 0.49
C PHE A 71 7.85 -0.81 -0.24
N GLN A 72 7.09 -1.90 -0.16
CA GLN A 72 7.43 -3.13 -0.86
C GLN A 72 6.95 -3.08 -2.30
N VAL A 73 7.87 -3.39 -3.23
CA VAL A 73 7.56 -3.64 -4.63
C VAL A 73 7.45 -5.16 -4.79
N PRO A 74 6.30 -5.71 -5.21
CA PRO A 74 6.12 -7.14 -5.34
C PRO A 74 6.95 -7.70 -6.50
N THR A 75 7.16 -9.02 -6.48
CA THR A 75 7.77 -9.74 -7.60
C THR A 75 6.96 -9.48 -8.88
N GLN A 76 7.64 -9.08 -9.96
CA GLN A 76 7.01 -8.80 -11.25
C GLN A 76 7.68 -9.60 -12.35
N THR A 77 6.86 -10.11 -13.28
CA THR A 77 7.31 -10.84 -14.45
C THR A 77 6.90 -10.06 -15.69
N PHE A 78 7.85 -9.72 -16.55
CA PHE A 78 7.58 -8.99 -17.78
C PHE A 78 8.42 -9.53 -18.94
N THR A 79 7.87 -9.46 -20.14
CA THR A 79 8.58 -9.82 -21.37
C THR A 79 9.49 -8.68 -21.78
N ARG A 80 10.77 -8.98 -22.02
CA ARG A 80 11.76 -8.03 -22.52
C ARG A 80 12.36 -8.56 -23.80
N ARG A 81 12.50 -7.69 -24.81
CA ARG A 81 13.30 -7.98 -25.98
C ARG A 81 14.77 -7.95 -25.60
N MET A 82 15.45 -9.08 -25.75
CA MET A 82 16.86 -9.26 -25.43
C MET A 82 17.72 -8.70 -26.57
N ALA A 83 19.03 -8.57 -26.31
CA ALA A 83 19.97 -8.01 -27.29
C ALA A 83 20.08 -8.87 -28.57
N ASP A 84 19.77 -10.15 -28.48
CA ASP A 84 19.73 -11.11 -29.59
C ASP A 84 18.42 -11.06 -30.40
N GLY A 85 17.51 -10.14 -30.05
CA GLY A 85 16.21 -9.98 -30.72
C GLY A 85 15.11 -10.91 -30.22
N THR A 86 15.41 -11.89 -29.35
CA THR A 86 14.42 -12.80 -28.75
C THR A 86 13.58 -12.10 -27.68
N ILE A 87 12.37 -12.61 -27.45
CA ILE A 87 11.50 -12.14 -26.36
C ILE A 87 11.69 -13.09 -25.18
N GLY A 88 12.39 -12.61 -24.15
CA GLY A 88 12.63 -13.35 -22.92
C GLY A 88 11.72 -12.88 -21.79
N THR A 89 11.31 -13.80 -20.92
CA THR A 89 10.56 -13.47 -19.70
C THR A 89 11.54 -13.13 -18.57
N VAL A 90 11.49 -11.91 -18.07
CA VAL A 90 12.32 -11.44 -16.95
C VAL A 90 11.49 -11.44 -15.67
N LYS A 91 11.94 -12.20 -14.68
CA LYS A 91 11.38 -12.19 -13.32
C LYS A 91 12.23 -11.28 -12.43
N ARG A 92 11.64 -10.19 -11.93
CA ARG A 92 12.26 -9.33 -10.91
C ARG A 92 11.72 -9.69 -9.54
N LYS A 93 12.61 -10.03 -8.62
CA LYS A 93 12.27 -10.32 -7.22
C LYS A 93 11.69 -9.10 -6.51
N ALA A 94 10.86 -9.34 -5.50
CA ALA A 94 10.37 -8.30 -4.62
C ALA A 94 11.54 -7.55 -3.95
N TYR A 95 11.37 -6.24 -3.76
CA TYR A 95 12.37 -5.40 -3.11
C TYR A 95 11.72 -4.20 -2.42
N THR A 96 12.42 -3.67 -1.43
CA THR A 96 11.99 -2.46 -0.74
C THR A 96 12.47 -1.22 -1.49
N ARG A 97 11.54 -0.32 -1.83
CA ARG A 97 11.84 0.98 -2.44
C ARG A 97 11.77 2.09 -1.39
N ARG A 98 12.68 3.05 -1.51
CA ARG A 98 12.69 4.28 -0.71
C ARG A 98 12.52 5.48 -1.64
N SER A 99 11.74 6.48 -1.23
CA SER A 99 11.50 7.70 -2.00
C SER A 99 11.33 8.89 -1.08
N THR A 100 11.91 10.03 -1.45
CA THR A 100 11.75 11.33 -0.77
C THR A 100 11.07 12.38 -1.66
N ARG A 101 10.59 11.98 -2.85
CA ARG A 101 10.03 12.92 -3.84
C ARG A 101 8.77 13.60 -3.29
N ASP A 102 8.74 14.94 -3.33
CA ASP A 102 7.67 15.73 -2.70
C ASP A 102 6.27 15.46 -3.25
N ASP A 103 6.17 15.14 -4.54
CA ASP A 103 4.91 14.84 -5.23
C ASP A 103 4.66 13.32 -5.37
N ALA A 104 5.41 12.47 -4.66
CA ALA A 104 5.22 11.02 -4.69
C ALA A 104 3.78 10.60 -4.33
N TRP A 105 3.11 11.35 -3.45
CA TRP A 105 1.73 11.10 -3.08
C TRP A 105 0.77 11.17 -4.28
N ARG A 106 0.99 12.08 -5.25
CA ARG A 106 0.15 12.19 -6.46
C ARG A 106 0.32 11.00 -7.37
N TYR A 107 1.55 10.52 -7.47
CA TYR A 107 1.83 9.28 -8.20
C TYR A 107 1.09 8.11 -7.57
N HIS A 108 1.25 7.89 -6.26
CA HIS A 108 0.62 6.76 -5.58
C HIS A 108 -0.90 6.87 -5.49
N LEU A 109 -1.47 8.06 -5.41
CA LEU A 109 -2.91 8.25 -5.46
C LEU A 109 -3.49 7.84 -6.83
N ARG A 110 -2.81 8.17 -7.94
CA ARG A 110 -3.22 7.72 -9.28
C ARG A 110 -3.11 6.20 -9.41
N GLU A 111 -2.02 5.63 -8.95
CA GLU A 111 -1.80 4.18 -8.98
C GLU A 111 -2.81 3.43 -8.09
N LEU A 112 -3.21 4.01 -6.95
CA LEU A 112 -4.26 3.48 -6.09
C LEU A 112 -5.61 3.48 -6.80
N ALA A 113 -5.92 4.53 -7.57
CA ALA A 113 -7.20 4.69 -8.27
C ALA A 113 -7.40 3.70 -9.42
N VAL A 114 -6.31 3.25 -10.04
CA VAL A 114 -6.34 2.23 -11.11
C VAL A 114 -6.14 0.81 -10.59
N SER A 115 -6.00 0.62 -9.28
CA SER A 115 -5.81 -0.70 -8.68
C SER A 115 -7.15 -1.40 -8.44
N ASP A 116 -7.24 -2.67 -8.84
CA ASP A 116 -8.40 -3.52 -8.55
C ASP A 116 -8.61 -3.73 -7.04
N GLU A 117 -7.50 -3.74 -6.26
CA GLU A 117 -7.51 -3.94 -4.81
C GLU A 117 -6.81 -2.78 -4.06
N PRO A 118 -7.46 -1.61 -3.89
CA PRO A 118 -6.82 -0.41 -3.32
C PRO A 118 -6.29 -0.63 -1.90
N LEU A 119 -7.01 -1.37 -1.04
CA LEU A 119 -6.54 -1.69 0.31
C LEU A 119 -5.26 -2.54 0.28
N ARG A 120 -5.12 -3.45 -0.68
CA ARG A 120 -3.88 -4.23 -0.86
C ARG A 120 -2.75 -3.36 -1.37
N TYR A 121 -3.03 -2.45 -2.31
CA TYR A 121 -2.05 -1.53 -2.84
C TYR A 121 -1.40 -0.69 -1.72
N ILE A 122 -2.22 -0.06 -0.89
CA ILE A 122 -1.75 0.89 0.14
C ILE A 122 -1.13 0.17 1.35
N ARG A 123 -1.51 -1.08 1.62
CA ARG A 123 -0.90 -1.90 2.68
C ARG A 123 0.62 -2.01 2.55
N ARG A 124 1.16 -1.99 1.33
CA ARG A 124 2.62 -2.13 1.05
C ARG A 124 3.50 -1.02 1.65
N PHE A 125 2.88 0.06 2.12
CA PHE A 125 3.54 1.20 2.77
C PHE A 125 3.55 1.08 4.29
N LEU A 126 2.88 0.09 4.85
CA LEU A 126 2.98 -0.28 6.25
C LEU A 126 4.18 -1.20 6.42
N ARG A 127 5.15 -0.81 7.25
CA ARG A 127 6.18 -1.72 7.74
C ARG A 127 5.55 -2.61 8.80
N VAL A 128 4.94 -3.72 8.40
CA VAL A 128 4.57 -4.78 9.32
C VAL A 128 5.76 -5.72 9.38
N GLU A 129 6.39 -5.84 10.54
CA GLU A 129 7.62 -6.64 10.73
C GLU A 129 7.43 -8.13 10.36
N ASP A 130 6.18 -8.61 10.32
CA ASP A 130 5.82 -10.02 10.10
C ASP A 130 5.88 -10.51 8.63
N GLU A 131 6.02 -9.66 7.60
CA GLU A 131 5.90 -10.09 6.19
C GLU A 131 7.23 -10.37 5.46
N LEU A 132 8.37 -10.32 6.16
CA LEU A 132 9.68 -10.61 5.55
C LEU A 132 10.03 -12.11 5.50
N GLU A 133 9.24 -12.99 6.14
CA GLU A 133 9.59 -14.42 6.31
C GLU A 133 8.85 -15.39 5.36
N ASP A 134 7.72 -15.00 4.75
CA ASP A 134 6.83 -15.97 4.07
C ASP A 134 7.11 -16.23 2.57
N GLU A 135 8.05 -15.52 1.92
CA GLU A 135 8.37 -15.73 0.49
C GLU A 135 9.76 -16.34 0.24
N ALA A 136 10.29 -17.07 1.22
CA ALA A 136 11.56 -17.80 1.14
C ALA A 136 11.37 -19.32 1.09
N ALA A 137 10.64 -19.83 0.10
CA ALA A 137 10.73 -21.24 -0.29
C ALA A 137 10.65 -21.40 -1.82
N PRO A 138 11.79 -21.40 -2.55
CA PRO A 138 11.79 -22.02 -3.86
C PRO A 138 11.64 -23.53 -3.66
N ALA A 139 10.52 -24.09 -4.12
CA ALA A 139 10.37 -25.53 -4.31
C ALA A 139 11.53 -26.02 -5.20
N VAL A 140 12.45 -26.78 -4.60
CA VAL A 140 13.56 -27.41 -5.28
C VAL A 140 12.98 -28.40 -6.28
N ALA A 141 13.10 -28.11 -7.57
CA ALA A 141 12.83 -29.08 -8.62
C ALA A 141 13.89 -30.18 -8.52
N VAL A 142 13.50 -31.33 -7.95
CA VAL A 142 14.29 -32.57 -7.92
C VAL A 142 14.47 -33.02 -9.36
N ASN A 143 15.67 -32.82 -9.90
CA ASN A 143 16.04 -33.32 -11.22
C ASN A 143 16.54 -34.76 -11.07
N GLN A 144 15.65 -35.75 -11.18
CA GLN A 144 16.05 -37.14 -11.35
C GLN A 144 16.44 -37.36 -12.81
N ASN A 145 17.73 -37.23 -13.12
CA ASN A 145 18.26 -37.78 -14.36
C ASN A 145 18.91 -39.13 -14.09
N LYS A 146 18.16 -40.16 -14.50
CA LYS A 146 18.61 -41.52 -14.80
C LYS A 146 19.80 -41.48 -15.78
N LYS A 147 20.92 -42.06 -15.41
CA LYS A 147 21.66 -43.04 -16.23
C LYS A 147 22.66 -43.79 -15.38
#